data_AF-A0A369W557-F1
#
_entry.id   AF-A0A369W557-F1
#
_cell.length_a   1.000
_cell.length_b   1.000
_cell.length_c   1.000
_cell.angle_alpha   90.00
_cell.angle_beta   90.00
_cell.angle_gamma   90.00
#
_symmetry.space_group_name_H-M   'P 1'
#
loop_
_entity.id
_entity.type
_entity.pdbx_description
1 polymer ?
#
loop_
_entity_poly.entity_id
_entity_poly.type
_entity_poly.pdbx_seq_one_letter_code
_entity_poly.pdbx_strand_id
1 'polypeptide(L)' 'MAKSNTIKIKLVSSADTGFYYVTKKNTRTATEKLAFRKYDPIARKHVEFKEAKIK' A
#
# COMPACT_ATOMS: atom_id res chain seq x y z
N MET A 1 19.92 18.67 6.02
CA MET A 1 18.81 18.55 5.05
C MET A 1 17.67 17.76 5.68
N ALA A 2 16.49 18.35 5.82
CA ALA A 2 15.31 17.61 6.28
C ALA A 2 14.93 16.57 5.21
N LYS A 3 15.11 15.28 5.50
CA LYS A 3 14.62 14.22 4.62
C LYS A 3 13.10 14.35 4.53
N SER A 4 12.56 14.29 3.32
CA SER A 4 11.11 14.26 3.12
C SER A 4 10.54 13.07 3.90
N ASN A 5 9.62 13.34 4.82
CA ASN A 5 8.98 12.34 5.68
C ASN A 5 7.92 11.51 4.94
N THR A 6 7.76 11.75 3.64
CA THR A 6 6.82 11.04 2.78
C THR A 6 7.55 9.98 1.98
N ILE A 7 7.24 8.72 2.23
CA ILE A 7 7.78 7.56 1.53
C ILE A 7 6.76 7.05 0.51
N LYS A 8 7.23 6.52 -0.62
CA LYS A 8 6.39 5.73 -1.52
C LYS A 8 6.31 4.30 -0.99
N ILE A 9 5.11 3.77 -0.92
CA ILE A 9 4.83 2.39 -0.50
C ILE A 9 3.97 1.70 -1.56
N LYS A 10 4.01 0.37 -1.56
CA LYS A 10 3.09 -0.45 -2.34
C LYS A 10 2.03 -1.04 -1.42
N LEU A 11 0.79 -1.07 -1.89
CA LEU A 11 -0.32 -1.76 -1.28
C LEU A 11 -0.51 -3.04 -2.09
N VAL A 12 -0.17 -4.19 -1.53
CA VAL A 12 -0.22 -5.49 -2.21
C VAL A 12 -1.56 -6.15 -1.94
N SER A 13 -2.21 -6.66 -2.99
CA SER A 13 -3.46 -7.41 -2.87
C SER A 13 -3.25 -8.68 -2.04
N SER A 14 -4.13 -8.93 -1.07
CA SER A 14 -4.13 -10.18 -0.29
C SER A 14 -4.77 -11.35 -1.04
N ALA A 15 -5.18 -11.15 -2.30
CA ALA A 15 -5.71 -12.21 -3.16
C ALA A 15 -4.63 -12.91 -4.00
N ASP A 16 -3.35 -12.65 -3.72
CA ASP A 16 -2.18 -13.25 -4.39
C ASP A 16 -2.17 -13.13 -5.92
N THR A 17 -2.90 -12.15 -6.46
CA THR A 17 -3.00 -11.87 -7.89
C THR A 17 -1.75 -11.19 -8.46
N GLY A 18 -0.81 -10.78 -7.61
CA GLY A 18 0.35 -9.96 -7.98
C GLY A 18 0.02 -8.48 -8.23
N PHE A 19 -1.26 -8.08 -8.13
CA PHE A 19 -1.66 -6.68 -8.31
C PHE A 19 -1.31 -5.83 -7.07
N TYR A 20 -0.82 -4.61 -7.32
CA TYR A 20 -0.52 -3.66 -6.26
C TYR A 20 -0.82 -2.23 -6.68
N TYR A 21 -1.21 -1.42 -5.71
CA TYR A 21 -1.29 0.03 -5.86
C TYR A 21 -0.03 0.69 -5.32
N VAL A 22 0.36 1.83 -5.91
CA VAL A 22 1.42 2.68 -5.35
C VAL A 22 0.76 3.86 -4.65
N THR A 23 1.16 4.12 -3.42
CA THR A 23 0.70 5.30 -2.68
C THR A 23 1.85 5.96 -1.92
N LYS A 24 1.62 7.18 -1.46
CA LYS A 24 2.54 7.92 -0.59
C LYS A 24 2.05 7.79 0.84
N LYS A 25 2.97 7.57 1.78
CA LYS A 25 2.70 7.51 3.22
C LYS A 25 3.62 8.48 3.94
N ASN A 26 3.08 9.25 4.87
CA ASN A 26 3.86 10.07 5.77
C ASN A 26 4.22 9.25 7.02
N THR A 27 5.51 8.95 7.20
CA THR A 27 6.00 8.11 8.31
C THR A 27 5.86 8.77 9.68
N ARG A 28 5.58 10.08 9.76
CA ARG A 28 5.37 10.79 11.04
C ARG A 28 3.96 10.67 11.56
N THR A 29 2.97 10.68 10.66
CA THR A 29 1.55 10.67 11.04
C THR A 29 0.97 9.27 11.02
N ALA A 30 1.49 8.39 10.16
CA ALA A 30 1.07 7.00 10.06
C ALA A 30 2.25 6.09 10.38
N THR A 31 2.34 5.66 11.63
CA THR A 31 3.41 4.77 12.11
C THR A 31 3.12 3.30 11.79
N GLU A 32 1.85 2.90 11.84
CA GLU A 32 1.40 1.52 11.61
C GLU A 32 1.32 1.17 10.13
N LYS A 33 1.26 -0.14 9.82
CA LYS A 33 1.08 -0.61 8.44
C LYS A 33 -0.32 -0.28 7.96
N LEU A 34 -0.42 0.30 6.78
CA LEU A 34 -1.71 0.59 6.17
C LEU A 34 -2.35 -0.69 5.62
N ALA A 35 -3.63 -0.85 5.92
CA ALA A 35 -4.49 -1.88 5.34
C ALA A 35 -5.76 -1.20 4.81
N PHE A 36 -6.10 -1.45 3.55
CA PHE A 36 -7.29 -0.87 2.92
C PHE A 36 -8.03 -1.91 2.11
N ARG A 37 -9.37 -1.88 2.15
CA ARG A 37 -10.16 -2.64 1.17
C ARG A 37 -10.24 -1.85 -0.13
N LYS A 38 -9.69 -2.41 -1.20
CA LYS A 38 -9.73 -1.82 -2.55
C LYS A 38 -10.13 -2.88 -3.58
N TYR A 39 -10.56 -2.41 -4.74
CA TYR A 39 -10.85 -3.29 -5.86
C TYR A 39 -9.57 -3.91 -6.40
N ASP A 40 -9.56 -5.23 -6.59
CA ASP A 40 -8.53 -5.91 -7.35
C ASP A 40 -9.10 -6.22 -8.74
N PRO A 41 -8.53 -5.67 -9.83
CA PRO A 41 -9.03 -5.88 -11.19
C PRO A 41 -8.82 -7.31 -11.70
N ILE A 42 -7.90 -8.07 -11.12
CA ILE A 42 -7.62 -9.46 -11.48
C ILE A 42 -8.59 -10.38 -10.74
N ALA A 43 -8.77 -10.18 -9.43
CA ALA A 43 -9.74 -10.95 -8.63
C ALA A 43 -11.20 -10.49 -8.82
N ARG A 44 -11.40 -9.35 -9.49
CA ARG A 44 -12.69 -8.69 -9.79
C ARG A 44 -13.57 -8.42 -8.57
N LYS A 45 -12.96 -8.22 -7.39
CA LYS A 45 -13.67 -7.99 -6.13
C LYS A 45 -12.88 -7.08 -5.21
N HIS A 46 -13.56 -6.53 -4.20
CA HIS A 46 -12.90 -5.73 -3.17
C HIS A 46 -12.23 -6.63 -2.14
N VAL A 47 -10.90 -6.58 -2.11
CA VAL A 47 -10.05 -7.36 -1.21
C VAL A 47 -9.23 -6.45 -0.34
N GLU A 48 -8.65 -7.00 0.73
CA GLU A 48 -7.74 -6.27 1.59
C GLU A 48 -6.39 -6.11 0.90
N PHE A 49 -5.86 -4.89 0.90
CA PHE A 49 -4.54 -4.56 0.42
C PHE A 49 -3.65 -4.14 1.58
N LYS A 50 -2.47 -4.75 1.69
CA LYS A 50 -1.53 -4.54 2.80
C LYS A 50 -0.30 -3.77 2.35
N GLU A 51 0.18 -2.87 3.20
CA GLU A 51 1.41 -2.12 2.96
C GLU A 51 2.64 -3.04 2.89
N ALA A 52 3.42 -2.86 1.84
CA ALA A 52 4.76 -3.38 1.70
C ALA A 52 5.72 -2.30 1.17
N LYS A 53 7.02 -2.49 1.40
CA LYS A 53 8.06 -1.56 0.94
C LYS A 53 8.23 -1.67 -0.57
N ILE A 54 8.36 -0.51 -1.22
CA ILE A 54 8.90 -0.46 -2.58
C ILE A 54 10.42 -0.67 -2.44
N LYS A 55 10.99 -1.58 -3.24
CA LYS A 55 12.44 -1.79 -3.27
C LYS A 55 13.08 -0.72 -4.16
#